data_AF-A0AA88RDM6-F1
#
_entry.id   AF-A0AA88RDM6-F1
#
_cell.length_a   1.000
_cell.length_b   1.000
_cell.length_c   1.000
_cell.angle_alpha   90.00
_cell.angle_beta   90.00
_cell.angle_gamma   90.00
#
_symmetry.space_group_name_H-M   'P 1'
#
loop_
_entity.id
_entity.type
_entity.pdbx_description
1 polymer ?
#
loop_
_entity_poly.entity_id
_entity_poly.type
_entity_poly.pdbx_seq_one_letter_code
_entity_poly.pdbx_strand_id
1 'polypeptide(L)'
;MALHLHLPNLQSVVLHETDDLVHLASDNRTSRTMLTEFFRINHLDKDSPKYLYSKFPEHYVWNYGYRTWEPRHQRFSVGRIVCANPIEGERYYLRLLLLHVRGPTSFNGLKTVDGVFYSSFRAAAQAYGLLEGDNAIEECLREASTFQMPPALRRLFATLLVHCEVGNPRLLWEKFYSLLSEDFRRNYGSNEKLVHYKTITDIAQVIESMGKHQADFDLPTVSYEDIQLCKRVKEIEEELNIPVSPEDIIAVSKLNTCQMEAYNIIMQYVHDQKPASFFIDGPGGTGKTYLYKALLATV
;
A
#
# COMPACT_ATOMS: atom_id res chain seq x y z
N MET A 1 19.40 8.16 -29.88
CA MET A 1 20.52 7.64 -29.08
C MET A 1 20.02 7.25 -27.71
N ALA A 2 20.31 6.04 -27.23
CA ALA A 2 19.95 5.63 -25.87
C ALA A 2 20.97 6.18 -24.87
N LEU A 3 20.52 6.92 -23.87
CA LEU A 3 21.35 7.57 -22.86
C LEU A 3 21.40 6.71 -21.59
N HIS A 4 22.60 6.52 -21.07
CA HIS A 4 22.83 5.67 -19.91
C HIS A 4 22.14 6.22 -18.66
N LEU A 5 21.54 5.32 -17.88
CA LEU A 5 20.93 5.61 -16.59
C LEU A 5 21.42 4.57 -15.59
N HIS A 6 22.10 5.02 -14.53
CA HIS A 6 22.58 4.18 -13.45
C HIS A 6 22.78 5.03 -12.18
N LEU A 7 22.68 4.38 -11.03
CA LEU A 7 23.02 4.99 -9.75
C LEU A 7 24.55 5.15 -9.61
N PRO A 8 25.03 5.94 -8.63
CA PRO A 8 26.46 6.05 -8.35
C PRO A 8 27.08 4.67 -8.16
N ASN A 9 28.18 4.39 -8.89
CA ASN A 9 28.92 3.13 -8.86
C ASN A 9 28.16 1.87 -9.29
N LEU A 10 26.96 2.00 -9.88
CA LEU A 10 26.17 0.89 -10.43
C LEU A 10 26.11 0.90 -11.96
N GLN A 11 27.14 1.43 -12.62
CA GLN A 11 27.26 1.38 -14.08
C GLN A 11 27.54 -0.05 -14.56
N SER A 12 26.92 -0.42 -15.69
CA SER A 12 27.22 -1.67 -16.38
C SER A 12 28.60 -1.61 -17.03
N VAL A 13 29.37 -2.68 -16.86
CA VAL A 13 30.67 -2.89 -17.52
C VAL A 13 30.60 -4.19 -18.29
N VAL A 14 31.07 -4.19 -19.53
CA VAL A 14 31.18 -5.38 -20.37
C VAL A 14 32.54 -6.01 -20.10
N LEU A 15 32.55 -7.31 -19.83
CA LEU A 15 33.75 -8.10 -19.60
C LEU A 15 33.95 -9.06 -20.76
N HIS A 16 35.18 -9.18 -21.24
CA HIS A 16 35.61 -10.19 -22.19
C HIS A 16 36.44 -11.26 -21.48
N GLU A 17 36.49 -12.48 -22.05
CA GLU A 17 37.21 -13.61 -21.44
C GLU A 17 38.70 -13.34 -21.20
N THR A 18 39.28 -12.41 -21.94
CA THR A 18 40.70 -12.02 -21.84
C THR A 18 40.97 -10.83 -20.92
N ASP A 19 39.92 -10.24 -20.32
CA ASP A 19 40.08 -9.02 -19.52
C ASP A 19 40.62 -9.33 -18.12
N ASP A 20 41.62 -8.56 -17.70
CA ASP A 20 42.10 -8.54 -16.32
C ASP A 20 41.17 -7.67 -15.46
N LEU A 21 40.47 -8.30 -14.52
CA LEU A 21 39.52 -7.65 -13.62
C LEU A 21 40.16 -6.58 -12.72
N VAL A 22 41.42 -6.77 -12.32
CA VAL A 22 42.14 -5.81 -11.46
C VAL A 22 42.46 -4.55 -12.26
N HIS A 23 42.99 -4.73 -13.47
CA HIS A 23 43.26 -3.63 -14.38
C HIS A 23 41.96 -2.89 -14.73
N LEU A 24 40.89 -3.62 -15.04
CA LEU A 24 39.59 -3.08 -15.44
C LEU A 24 38.89 -2.31 -14.30
N ALA A 25 39.02 -2.77 -13.05
CA ALA A 25 38.54 -2.05 -11.87
C ALA A 25 39.35 -0.77 -11.59
N SER A 26 40.65 -0.76 -11.92
CA SER A 26 41.53 0.40 -11.75
C SER A 26 41.49 1.40 -12.92
N ASP A 27 40.98 0.99 -14.08
CA ASP A 27 40.93 1.83 -15.28
C ASP A 27 39.84 2.91 -15.15
N ASN A 28 40.27 4.16 -15.00
CA ASN A 28 39.39 5.33 -14.97
C ASN A 28 38.52 5.50 -16.24
N ARG A 29 38.79 4.79 -17.34
CA ARG A 29 37.93 4.81 -18.53
C ARG A 29 36.68 3.97 -18.35
N THR A 30 36.70 2.92 -17.54
CA THR A 30 35.56 2.00 -17.38
C THR A 30 34.39 2.67 -16.67
N SER A 31 34.70 3.61 -15.76
CA SER A 31 33.74 4.44 -15.04
C SER A 31 33.13 5.58 -15.87
N ARG A 32 33.68 5.90 -17.07
CA ARG A 32 33.17 6.97 -17.93
C ARG A 32 31.92 6.54 -18.69
N THR A 33 30.75 6.91 -18.22
CA THR A 33 29.49 6.73 -18.94
C THR A 33 29.06 8.03 -19.61
N MET A 34 28.09 7.95 -20.52
CA MET A 34 27.44 9.13 -21.08
C MET A 34 26.88 10.05 -19.99
N LEU A 35 26.49 9.51 -18.83
CA LEU A 35 25.93 10.27 -17.71
C LEU A 35 27.03 10.96 -16.89
N THR A 36 28.09 10.24 -16.53
CA THR A 36 29.20 10.86 -15.77
C THR A 36 29.94 11.91 -16.61
N GLU A 37 30.06 11.69 -17.91
CA GLU A 37 30.66 12.67 -18.82
C GLU A 37 29.74 13.87 -19.08
N PHE A 38 28.41 13.69 -19.04
CA PHE A 38 27.49 14.83 -19.07
C PHE A 38 27.73 15.77 -17.87
N PHE A 39 27.90 15.20 -16.67
CA PHE A 39 28.27 15.97 -15.49
C PHE A 39 29.62 16.68 -15.64
N ARG A 40 30.61 15.99 -16.20
CA ARG A 40 31.94 16.57 -16.45
C ARG A 40 31.87 17.74 -17.43
N ILE A 41 31.12 17.62 -18.52
CA ILE A 41 30.99 18.73 -19.49
C ILE A 41 30.25 19.91 -18.86
N ASN A 42 29.18 19.67 -18.08
CA ASN A 42 28.49 20.72 -17.33
C ASN A 42 29.40 21.49 -16.37
N HIS A 43 30.49 20.87 -15.89
CA HIS A 43 31.48 21.53 -15.06
C HIS A 43 32.48 22.38 -15.88
N LEU A 44 32.82 21.96 -17.09
CA LEU A 44 33.91 22.55 -17.88
C LEU A 44 33.44 23.58 -18.91
N ASP A 45 32.30 23.33 -19.53
CA ASP A 45 31.76 24.15 -20.62
C ASP A 45 30.66 25.05 -20.08
N LYS A 46 30.83 26.37 -20.21
CA LYS A 46 29.89 27.38 -19.70
C LYS A 46 28.53 27.39 -20.42
N ASP A 47 28.45 26.86 -21.63
CA ASP A 47 27.21 26.82 -22.41
C ASP A 47 26.40 25.55 -22.18
N SER A 48 27.06 24.46 -21.78
CA SER A 48 26.43 23.15 -21.55
C SER A 48 25.35 23.09 -20.45
N PRO A 49 25.38 23.90 -19.36
CA PRO A 49 24.36 23.88 -18.31
C PRO A 49 22.96 24.27 -18.79
N LYS A 50 22.83 24.76 -20.02
CA LYS A 50 21.55 25.13 -20.65
C LYS A 50 20.72 23.90 -21.03
N TYR A 51 21.34 22.73 -21.17
CA TYR A 51 20.71 21.55 -21.75
C TYR A 51 20.30 20.53 -20.69
N LEU A 52 19.12 19.94 -20.90
CA LEU A 52 18.69 18.73 -20.20
C LEU A 52 19.47 17.53 -20.74
N TYR A 53 19.61 16.48 -19.93
CA TYR A 53 20.32 15.29 -20.35
C TYR A 53 19.70 14.65 -21.61
N SER A 54 18.37 14.63 -21.69
CA SER A 54 17.61 14.14 -22.87
C SER A 54 17.88 14.94 -24.14
N LYS A 55 18.22 16.23 -24.01
CA LYS A 55 18.50 17.18 -25.09
C LYS A 55 19.98 17.27 -25.44
N PHE A 56 20.85 16.71 -24.62
CA PHE A 56 22.30 16.76 -24.80
C PHE A 56 22.77 16.22 -26.17
N PRO A 57 22.23 15.12 -26.72
CA PRO A 57 22.61 14.61 -28.04
C PRO A 57 22.29 15.55 -29.22
N GLU A 58 21.41 16.53 -29.02
CA GLU A 58 21.10 17.54 -30.03
C GLU A 58 22.30 18.49 -30.24
N HIS A 59 23.14 18.65 -29.22
CA HIS A 59 24.28 19.58 -29.20
C HIS A 59 25.65 18.91 -29.10
N TYR A 60 25.70 17.67 -28.59
CA TYR A 60 26.94 16.91 -28.44
C TYR A 60 26.81 15.53 -29.10
N VAL A 61 27.95 14.98 -29.52
CA VAL A 61 28.08 13.61 -30.03
C VAL A 61 28.96 12.80 -29.10
N TRP A 62 28.56 11.56 -28.83
CA TRP A 62 29.34 10.66 -28.01
C TRP A 62 30.46 10.01 -28.84
N ASN A 63 31.70 10.21 -28.40
CA ASN A 63 32.87 9.53 -28.96
C ASN A 63 33.12 8.22 -28.20
N TYR A 64 32.86 7.09 -28.85
CA TYR A 64 33.01 5.77 -28.24
C TYR A 64 34.48 5.41 -27.94
N GLY A 65 35.44 5.89 -28.74
CA GLY A 65 36.86 5.58 -28.55
C GLY A 65 37.47 6.28 -27.34
N TYR A 66 37.10 7.54 -27.12
CA TYR A 66 37.57 8.32 -25.97
C TYR A 66 36.62 8.28 -24.76
N ARG A 67 35.39 7.78 -24.95
CA ARG A 67 34.29 7.82 -23.98
C ARG A 67 34.05 9.24 -23.46
N THR A 68 33.86 10.17 -24.38
CA THR A 68 33.66 11.60 -24.10
C THR A 68 32.57 12.19 -24.99
N TRP A 69 31.97 13.28 -24.54
CA TRP A 69 31.11 14.12 -25.37
C TRP A 69 31.92 15.18 -26.11
N GLU A 70 31.64 15.36 -27.39
CA GLU A 70 32.25 16.38 -28.25
C GLU A 70 31.16 17.27 -28.86
N PRO A 71 31.44 18.57 -29.09
CA PRO A 71 30.48 19.46 -29.74
C PRO A 71 30.02 18.92 -31.10
N ARG A 72 28.73 18.98 -31.34
CA ARG A 72 28.14 18.54 -32.61
C ARG A 72 28.22 19.67 -33.63
N HIS A 73 28.82 19.38 -34.78
CA HIS A 73 28.90 20.32 -35.91
C HIS A 73 27.80 20.13 -36.96
N GLN A 74 27.23 18.92 -37.10
CA GLN A 74 26.26 18.60 -38.15
C GLN A 74 25.21 17.57 -37.69
N ARG A 75 24.04 17.60 -38.35
CA ARG A 75 22.86 16.73 -38.16
C ARG A 75 22.20 16.89 -36.79
N PHE A 76 21.03 16.29 -36.62
CA PHE A 76 20.26 16.29 -35.37
C PHE A 76 20.21 14.88 -34.78
N SER A 77 20.19 14.75 -33.44
CA SER A 77 20.03 13.46 -32.77
C SER A 77 19.16 13.59 -31.53
N VAL A 78 18.15 12.72 -31.41
CA VAL A 78 17.28 12.67 -30.22
C VAL A 78 17.88 11.73 -29.18
N GLY A 79 18.10 12.24 -27.97
CA GLY A 79 18.42 11.44 -26.80
C GLY A 79 17.19 10.81 -26.17
N ARG A 80 17.27 9.53 -25.80
CA ARG A 80 16.25 8.84 -25.00
C ARG A 80 16.93 8.23 -23.79
N ILE A 81 16.61 8.75 -22.61
CA ILE A 81 17.08 8.17 -21.35
C ILE A 81 16.41 6.81 -21.19
N VAL A 82 17.22 5.78 -20.86
CA VAL A 82 16.72 4.42 -20.58
C VAL A 82 15.54 4.49 -19.59
N CYS A 83 14.49 3.72 -19.86
CA CYS A 83 13.31 3.70 -19.02
C CYS A 83 13.66 3.19 -17.61
N ALA A 84 12.94 3.72 -16.62
CA ALA A 84 12.93 3.23 -15.26
C ALA A 84 11.48 3.23 -14.77
N ASN A 85 11.04 2.13 -14.18
CA ASN A 85 9.73 1.97 -13.54
C ASN A 85 9.79 2.50 -12.10
N PRO A 86 8.71 3.11 -11.56
CA PRO A 86 8.61 3.47 -10.14
C PRO A 86 9.11 2.42 -9.14
N ILE A 87 8.87 1.13 -9.41
CA ILE A 87 9.33 0.01 -8.56
C ILE A 87 10.87 -0.07 -8.47
N GLU A 88 11.60 0.48 -9.44
CA GLU A 88 13.08 0.60 -9.42
C GLU A 88 13.58 1.70 -8.47
N GLY A 89 12.69 2.39 -7.75
CA GLY A 89 13.02 3.30 -6.65
C GLY A 89 13.95 4.44 -7.04
N GLU A 90 15.10 4.55 -6.39
CA GLU A 90 16.07 5.65 -6.59
C GLU A 90 16.48 5.84 -8.06
N ARG A 91 16.50 4.77 -8.87
CA ARG A 91 16.82 4.86 -10.30
C ARG A 91 15.71 5.58 -11.09
N TYR A 92 14.45 5.40 -10.70
CA TYR A 92 13.31 6.13 -11.28
C TYR A 92 13.38 7.61 -10.94
N TYR A 93 13.62 7.96 -9.67
CA TYR A 93 13.73 9.35 -9.25
C TYR A 93 14.94 10.05 -9.88
N LEU A 94 16.07 9.37 -10.03
CA LEU A 94 17.22 9.86 -10.79
C LEU A 94 16.83 10.20 -12.24
N ARG A 95 16.08 9.31 -12.91
CA ARG A 95 15.59 9.56 -14.27
C ARG A 95 14.70 10.79 -14.33
N LEU A 96 13.80 10.93 -13.34
CA LEU A 96 12.89 12.07 -13.24
C LEU A 96 13.66 13.38 -13.08
N LEU A 97 14.67 13.42 -12.21
CA LEU A 97 15.55 14.58 -12.06
C LEU A 97 16.31 14.90 -13.36
N LEU A 98 16.87 13.90 -14.05
CA LEU A 98 17.59 14.11 -15.31
C LEU A 98 16.71 14.65 -16.47
N LEU A 99 15.39 14.49 -16.36
CA LEU A 99 14.43 15.04 -17.31
C LEU A 99 14.11 16.52 -17.04
N HIS A 100 14.35 17.03 -15.82
CA HIS A 100 13.90 18.36 -15.39
C HIS A 100 15.03 19.29 -14.94
N VAL A 101 16.12 18.74 -14.42
CA VAL A 101 17.26 19.51 -13.90
C VAL A 101 18.29 19.74 -14.99
N ARG A 102 18.64 21.00 -15.20
CA ARG A 102 19.65 21.44 -16.18
C ARG A 102 20.99 21.68 -15.51
N GLY A 103 22.07 21.38 -16.23
CA GLY A 103 23.44 21.62 -15.78
C GLY A 103 23.91 20.94 -14.49
N PRO A 104 23.43 19.74 -14.09
CA PRO A 104 24.01 19.07 -12.94
C PRO A 104 25.49 18.73 -13.21
N THR A 105 26.35 18.98 -12.23
CA THR A 105 27.81 18.70 -12.32
C THR A 105 28.21 17.41 -11.59
N SER A 106 27.27 16.75 -10.91
CA SER A 106 27.46 15.46 -10.27
C SER A 106 26.12 14.85 -9.85
N PHE A 107 26.14 13.59 -9.41
CA PHE A 107 24.98 12.97 -8.74
C PHE A 107 24.55 13.75 -7.49
N ASN A 108 25.49 14.27 -6.71
CA ASN A 108 25.17 15.11 -5.56
C ASN A 108 24.57 16.44 -6.00
N GLY A 109 25.01 17.00 -7.13
CA GLY A 109 24.42 18.19 -7.73
C GLY A 109 22.94 17.99 -8.09
N LEU A 110 22.55 16.80 -8.54
CA LEU A 110 21.13 16.45 -8.76
C LEU A 110 20.31 16.35 -7.46
N LYS A 111 20.98 16.07 -6.33
CA LYS A 111 20.36 16.00 -5.01
C LYS A 111 20.36 17.35 -4.28
N THR A 112 20.83 18.42 -4.92
CA THR A 112 20.85 19.75 -4.31
C THR A 112 19.78 20.63 -4.95
N VAL A 113 18.80 21.05 -4.16
CA VAL A 113 17.69 21.93 -4.61
C VAL A 113 17.81 23.24 -3.85
N ASP A 114 17.90 24.36 -4.57
CA ASP A 114 18.05 25.71 -3.99
C ASP A 114 19.16 25.83 -2.93
N GLY A 115 20.27 25.11 -3.13
CA GLY A 115 21.42 25.09 -2.22
C GLY A 115 21.31 24.11 -1.04
N VAL A 116 20.17 23.42 -0.88
CA VAL A 116 19.96 22.40 0.17
C VAL A 116 20.23 21.01 -0.38
N PHE A 117 21.09 20.25 0.30
CA PHE A 117 21.41 18.87 -0.07
C PHE A 117 20.41 17.88 0.54
N TYR A 118 19.90 16.96 -0.29
CA TYR A 118 18.99 15.90 0.10
C TYR A 118 19.69 14.53 0.10
N SER A 119 19.29 13.66 1.03
CA SER A 119 19.92 12.35 1.21
C SER A 119 19.67 11.40 0.02
N SER A 120 18.50 11.47 -0.61
CA SER A 120 18.06 10.60 -1.71
C SER A 120 17.60 11.38 -2.96
N PHE A 121 17.55 10.70 -4.11
CA PHE A 121 16.98 11.27 -5.34
C PHE A 121 15.47 11.48 -5.20
N ARG A 122 14.76 10.60 -4.47
CA ARG A 122 13.34 10.80 -4.16
C ARG A 122 13.10 12.13 -3.44
N ALA A 123 13.87 12.40 -2.37
CA ALA A 123 13.70 13.60 -1.57
C ALA A 123 14.01 14.87 -2.38
N ALA A 124 15.04 14.83 -3.24
CA ALA A 124 15.32 15.92 -4.17
C ALA A 124 14.20 16.12 -5.20
N ALA A 125 13.66 15.03 -5.79
CA ALA A 125 12.55 15.11 -6.75
C ALA A 125 11.28 15.68 -6.11
N GLN A 126 11.01 15.34 -4.84
CA GLN A 126 9.93 15.92 -4.05
C GLN A 126 10.15 17.43 -3.83
N ALA A 127 11.36 17.84 -3.45
CA ALA A 127 11.70 19.24 -3.24
C ALA A 127 11.60 20.08 -4.53
N TYR A 128 11.88 19.49 -5.69
CA TYR A 128 11.63 20.10 -7.00
C TYR A 128 10.14 20.14 -7.40
N GLY A 129 9.24 19.54 -6.61
CA GLY A 129 7.81 19.44 -6.94
C GLY A 129 7.51 18.53 -8.14
N LEU A 130 8.40 17.59 -8.44
CA LEU A 130 8.27 16.67 -9.59
C LEU A 130 7.45 15.42 -9.27
N LEU A 131 7.23 15.16 -7.98
CA LEU A 131 6.33 14.11 -7.54
C LEU A 131 4.95 14.73 -7.41
N GLU A 132 3.93 14.10 -8.01
CA GLU A 132 2.55 14.42 -7.71
C GLU A 132 2.38 14.22 -6.20
N GLY A 133 2.03 15.30 -5.49
CA GLY A 133 1.68 15.16 -4.09
C GLY A 133 0.44 14.28 -3.96
N ASP A 134 0.21 13.76 -2.76
CA ASP A 134 -1.03 13.04 -2.43
C ASP A 134 -2.30 13.89 -2.70
N ASN A 135 -2.18 15.16 -3.08
CA ASN A 135 -3.29 16.07 -3.39
C ASN A 135 -4.27 15.51 -4.43
N ALA A 136 -3.83 14.85 -5.50
CA ALA A 136 -4.75 14.25 -6.48
C ALA A 136 -5.54 13.07 -5.88
N ILE A 137 -4.88 12.26 -5.04
CA ILE A 137 -5.47 11.11 -4.34
C ILE A 137 -6.46 11.61 -3.28
N GLU A 138 -6.07 12.66 -2.55
CA GLU A 138 -6.91 13.32 -1.56
C GLU A 138 -8.11 14.02 -2.18
N GLU A 139 -7.94 14.74 -3.30
CA GLU A 139 -9.03 15.37 -4.05
C GLU A 139 -10.00 14.31 -4.58
N CYS A 140 -9.49 13.20 -5.12
CA CYS A 140 -10.30 12.08 -5.56
C CYS A 140 -11.12 11.47 -4.41
N LEU A 141 -10.49 11.19 -3.26
CA LEU A 141 -11.19 10.67 -2.09
C LEU A 141 -12.18 11.68 -1.51
N ARG A 142 -11.85 12.96 -1.52
CA ARG A 142 -12.72 14.05 -1.04
C ARG A 142 -13.93 14.19 -1.96
N GLU A 143 -13.76 14.16 -3.27
CA GLU A 143 -14.86 14.18 -4.24
C GLU A 143 -15.75 12.95 -4.06
N ALA A 144 -15.16 11.74 -4.04
CA ALA A 144 -15.87 10.50 -3.84
C ALA A 144 -16.67 10.49 -2.53
N SER A 145 -16.14 11.06 -1.45
CA SER A 145 -16.84 11.11 -0.15
C SER A 145 -18.15 11.92 -0.18
N THR A 146 -18.37 12.75 -1.19
CA THR A 146 -19.62 13.53 -1.31
C THR A 146 -20.79 12.71 -1.85
N PHE A 147 -20.53 11.57 -2.51
CA PHE A 147 -21.57 10.76 -3.16
C PHE A 147 -21.44 9.25 -2.97
N GLN A 148 -20.30 8.74 -2.49
CA GLN A 148 -20.08 7.32 -2.24
C GLN A 148 -20.41 6.94 -0.80
N MET A 149 -21.00 5.75 -0.64
CA MET A 149 -21.19 5.13 0.67
C MET A 149 -19.86 4.55 1.22
N PRO A 150 -19.68 4.42 2.55
CA PRO A 150 -18.42 3.97 3.14
C PRO A 150 -17.82 2.67 2.56
N PRO A 151 -18.59 1.61 2.24
CA PRO A 151 -18.03 0.40 1.60
C PRO A 151 -17.46 0.65 0.18
N ALA A 152 -18.04 1.58 -0.58
CA ALA A 152 -17.49 1.97 -1.88
C ALA A 152 -16.24 2.86 -1.70
N LEU A 153 -16.25 3.74 -0.71
CA LEU A 153 -15.12 4.59 -0.37
C LEU A 153 -13.90 3.78 0.12
N ARG A 154 -14.11 2.75 0.94
CA ARG A 154 -13.06 1.79 1.37
C ARG A 154 -12.44 1.02 0.19
N ARG A 155 -13.27 0.59 -0.77
CA ARG A 155 -12.78 -0.03 -2.01
C ARG A 155 -11.92 0.93 -2.82
N LEU A 156 -12.37 2.17 -3.02
CA LEU A 156 -11.58 3.19 -3.72
C LEU A 156 -10.26 3.47 -3.00
N PHE A 157 -10.27 3.61 -1.69
CA PHE A 157 -9.07 3.80 -0.88
C PHE A 157 -8.06 2.67 -1.07
N ALA A 158 -8.51 1.41 -1.01
CA ALA A 158 -7.65 0.25 -1.27
C ALA A 158 -7.09 0.25 -2.71
N THR A 159 -7.92 0.56 -3.72
CA THR A 159 -7.50 0.68 -5.12
C THR A 159 -6.41 1.73 -5.28
N LEU A 160 -6.56 2.91 -4.66
CA LEU A 160 -5.58 3.99 -4.72
C LEU A 160 -4.26 3.58 -4.04
N LEU A 161 -4.30 2.88 -2.90
CA LEU A 161 -3.10 2.34 -2.27
C LEU A 161 -2.35 1.37 -3.18
N VAL A 162 -3.06 0.45 -3.85
CA VAL A 162 -2.43 -0.61 -4.66
C VAL A 162 -1.93 -0.09 -6.01
N HIS A 163 -2.65 0.84 -6.64
CA HIS A 163 -2.40 1.25 -8.02
C HIS A 163 -1.80 2.65 -8.19
N CYS A 164 -1.76 3.46 -7.13
CA CYS A 164 -1.15 4.79 -7.16
C CYS A 164 0.09 4.86 -6.24
N GLU A 165 0.99 5.81 -6.51
CA GLU A 165 2.09 6.13 -5.60
C GLU A 165 1.58 6.98 -4.45
N VAL A 166 1.09 6.35 -3.39
CA VAL A 166 0.73 7.06 -2.16
C VAL A 166 1.99 7.38 -1.36
N GLY A 167 2.28 8.67 -1.19
CA GLY A 167 3.47 9.16 -0.51
C GLY A 167 3.47 8.81 0.98
N ASN A 168 2.32 8.99 1.65
CA ASN A 168 2.13 8.68 3.06
C ASN A 168 0.78 7.98 3.35
N PRO A 169 0.72 6.64 3.26
CA PRO A 169 -0.51 5.86 3.52
C PRO A 169 -1.10 6.08 4.92
N ARG A 170 -0.24 6.26 5.94
CA ARG A 170 -0.63 6.51 7.34
C ARG A 170 -1.42 7.80 7.48
N LEU A 171 -0.90 8.88 6.92
CA LEU A 171 -1.53 10.20 6.98
C LEU A 171 -2.83 10.21 6.17
N LEU A 172 -2.84 9.55 5.02
CA LEU A 172 -4.05 9.40 4.20
C LEU A 172 -5.15 8.64 4.95
N TRP A 173 -4.78 7.54 5.63
CA TRP A 173 -5.69 6.81 6.52
C TRP A 173 -6.28 7.71 7.61
N GLU A 174 -5.43 8.39 8.39
CA GLU A 174 -5.87 9.25 9.50
C GLU A 174 -6.85 10.34 9.03
N LYS A 175 -6.61 10.90 7.84
CA LYS A 175 -7.42 11.95 7.25
C LYS A 175 -8.83 11.49 6.85
N PHE A 176 -8.95 10.29 6.29
CA PHE A 176 -10.21 9.77 5.75
C PHE A 176 -10.89 8.74 6.66
N TYR A 177 -10.24 8.28 7.73
CA TYR A 177 -10.73 7.23 8.61
C TYR A 177 -12.17 7.46 9.10
N SER A 178 -12.50 8.68 9.50
CA SER A 178 -13.84 9.02 9.99
C SER A 178 -14.95 8.73 8.96
N LEU A 179 -14.66 8.97 7.68
CA LEU A 179 -15.56 8.71 6.55
C LEU A 179 -15.55 7.24 6.14
N LEU A 180 -14.36 6.63 6.15
CA LEU A 180 -14.18 5.20 5.84
C LEU A 180 -14.88 4.30 6.87
N SER A 181 -15.04 4.74 8.11
CA SER A 181 -15.59 3.92 9.20
C SER A 181 -17.03 4.28 9.57
N GLU A 182 -17.71 5.15 8.82
CA GLU A 182 -18.97 5.78 9.24
C GLU A 182 -20.10 4.77 9.45
N ASP A 183 -20.29 3.82 8.52
CA ASP A 183 -21.29 2.75 8.60
C ASP A 183 -21.04 1.83 9.81
N PHE A 184 -19.79 1.48 10.06
CA PHE A 184 -19.43 0.69 11.24
C PHE A 184 -19.67 1.48 12.52
N ARG A 185 -19.37 2.78 12.56
CA ARG A 185 -19.66 3.63 13.73
C ARG A 185 -21.16 3.74 14.00
N ARG A 186 -22.00 3.79 12.95
CA ARG A 186 -23.46 3.76 13.08
C ARG A 186 -23.97 2.43 13.65
N ASN A 187 -23.37 1.31 13.23
CA ASN A 187 -23.82 -0.02 13.65
C ASN A 187 -23.29 -0.44 15.03
N TYR A 188 -22.09 0.00 15.41
CA TYR A 188 -21.38 -0.47 16.61
C TYR A 188 -21.17 0.63 17.68
N GLY A 189 -21.73 1.83 17.46
CA GLY A 189 -21.74 2.92 18.43
C GLY A 189 -20.33 3.36 18.86
N SER A 190 -20.13 3.50 20.18
CA SER A 190 -18.88 4.00 20.78
C SER A 190 -17.77 2.96 20.91
N ASN A 191 -17.95 1.74 20.38
CA ASN A 191 -16.90 0.71 20.40
C ASN A 191 -15.86 0.98 19.31
N GLU A 192 -15.01 1.99 19.54
CA GLU A 192 -14.04 2.45 18.56
C GLU A 192 -13.03 1.36 18.16
N LYS A 193 -12.72 0.42 19.07
CA LYS A 193 -11.87 -0.73 18.76
C LYS A 193 -12.49 -1.64 17.69
N LEU A 194 -13.78 -1.94 17.82
CA LEU A 194 -14.53 -2.77 16.87
C LEU A 194 -14.71 -2.06 15.53
N VAL A 195 -15.01 -0.76 15.56
CA VAL A 195 -15.12 0.09 14.36
C VAL A 195 -13.79 0.11 13.61
N HIS A 196 -12.68 0.32 14.32
CA HIS A 196 -11.35 0.33 13.74
C HIS A 196 -11.01 -1.03 13.11
N TYR A 197 -11.21 -2.12 13.86
CA TYR A 197 -10.95 -3.48 13.38
C TYR A 197 -11.75 -3.84 12.12
N LYS A 198 -13.05 -3.54 12.09
CA LYS A 198 -13.88 -3.83 10.91
C LYS A 198 -13.47 -2.99 9.71
N THR A 199 -13.18 -1.71 9.93
CA THR A 199 -12.75 -0.79 8.86
C THR A 199 -11.48 -1.29 8.19
N ILE A 200 -10.46 -1.62 8.99
CA ILE A 200 -9.17 -2.07 8.45
C ILE A 200 -9.23 -3.48 7.85
N THR A 201 -10.04 -4.38 8.43
CA THR A 201 -10.25 -5.73 7.88
C THR A 201 -10.93 -5.67 6.51
N ASP A 202 -11.95 -4.82 6.34
CA ASP A 202 -12.65 -4.66 5.06
C ASP A 202 -11.71 -4.14 3.96
N ILE A 203 -10.84 -3.18 4.30
CA ILE A 203 -9.81 -2.67 3.38
C ILE A 203 -8.76 -3.75 3.08
N ALA A 204 -8.30 -4.48 4.09
CA ALA A 204 -7.32 -5.56 3.93
C ALA A 204 -7.82 -6.63 2.96
N GLN A 205 -9.09 -7.03 3.05
CA GLN A 205 -9.70 -7.98 2.12
C GLN A 205 -9.68 -7.47 0.67
N VAL A 206 -9.92 -6.17 0.46
CA VAL A 206 -9.86 -5.58 -0.89
C VAL A 206 -8.41 -5.55 -1.39
N ILE A 207 -7.44 -5.21 -0.55
CA ILE A 207 -6.01 -5.25 -0.89
C ILE A 207 -5.57 -6.68 -1.27
N GLU A 208 -5.96 -7.67 -0.47
CA GLU A 208 -5.68 -9.09 -0.73
C GLU A 208 -6.30 -9.57 -2.04
N SER A 209 -7.50 -9.10 -2.38
CA SER A 209 -8.15 -9.42 -3.66
C SER A 209 -7.36 -8.92 -4.89
N MET A 210 -6.49 -7.92 -4.70
CA MET A 210 -5.58 -7.38 -5.73
C MET A 210 -4.17 -7.98 -5.67
N GLY A 211 -3.97 -9.04 -4.87
CA GLY A 211 -2.69 -9.78 -4.78
C GLY A 211 -1.61 -9.05 -3.98
N LYS A 212 -1.99 -8.15 -3.08
CA LYS A 212 -1.10 -7.44 -2.15
C LYS A 212 -1.45 -7.80 -0.72
N HIS A 213 -0.53 -7.58 0.21
CA HIS A 213 -0.82 -7.72 1.64
C HIS A 213 -0.99 -6.34 2.29
N GLN A 214 -1.84 -6.25 3.31
CA GLN A 214 -1.98 -5.02 4.10
C GLN A 214 -0.62 -4.56 4.66
N ALA A 215 0.25 -5.49 5.03
CA ALA A 215 1.60 -5.22 5.53
C ALA A 215 2.54 -4.55 4.51
N ASP A 216 2.19 -4.57 3.22
CA ASP A 216 2.92 -3.86 2.17
C ASP A 216 2.73 -2.33 2.27
N PHE A 217 1.75 -1.88 3.06
CA PHE A 217 1.39 -0.48 3.25
C PHE A 217 1.49 -0.08 4.73
N ASP A 218 1.86 1.17 5.01
CA ASP A 218 1.93 1.71 6.37
C ASP A 218 0.54 2.02 6.94
N LEU A 219 -0.29 0.99 7.11
CA LEU A 219 -1.64 1.06 7.68
C LEU A 219 -1.65 0.58 9.15
N PRO A 220 -2.66 0.94 9.96
CA PRO A 220 -2.73 0.49 11.35
C PRO A 220 -2.87 -1.02 11.43
N THR A 221 -2.09 -1.63 12.30
CA THR A 221 -2.22 -3.06 12.59
C THR A 221 -3.22 -3.25 13.73
N VAL A 222 -4.01 -4.32 13.68
CA VAL A 222 -4.89 -4.69 14.80
C VAL A 222 -4.21 -5.75 15.63
N SER A 223 -4.24 -5.61 16.96
CA SER A 223 -3.64 -6.58 17.86
C SER A 223 -4.43 -7.89 17.85
N TYR A 224 -3.76 -9.02 18.15
CA TYR A 224 -4.42 -10.33 18.27
C TYR A 224 -5.54 -10.33 19.33
N GLU A 225 -5.38 -9.56 20.40
CA GLU A 225 -6.36 -9.42 21.47
C GLU A 225 -7.63 -8.69 20.98
N ASP A 226 -7.46 -7.63 20.17
CA ASP A 226 -8.59 -6.91 19.58
C ASP A 226 -9.34 -7.79 18.56
N ILE A 227 -8.63 -8.64 17.80
CA ILE A 227 -9.25 -9.62 16.88
C ILE A 227 -10.17 -10.59 17.63
N GLN A 228 -9.75 -11.08 18.80
CA GLN A 228 -10.56 -12.02 19.60
C GLN A 228 -11.79 -11.33 20.19
N LEU A 229 -11.67 -10.07 20.62
CA LEU A 229 -12.80 -9.29 21.12
C LEU A 229 -13.85 -9.00 20.04
N CYS A 230 -13.40 -8.82 18.79
CA CYS A 230 -14.23 -8.47 17.65
C CYS A 230 -14.75 -9.66 16.83
N LYS A 231 -14.35 -10.89 17.20
CA LYS A 231 -14.76 -12.16 16.56
C LYS A 231 -16.15 -12.65 16.95
N ARG A 232 -16.88 -11.95 17.84
CA ARG A 232 -18.32 -12.15 17.97
C ARG A 232 -18.95 -11.75 16.62
N VAL A 233 -19.22 -12.75 15.80
CA VAL A 233 -19.80 -12.58 14.47
C VAL A 233 -21.19 -11.98 14.62
N LYS A 234 -21.65 -11.22 13.61
CA LYS A 234 -22.95 -10.53 13.65
C LYS A 234 -24.08 -11.50 13.98
N GLU A 235 -23.98 -12.73 13.50
CA GLU A 235 -24.89 -13.84 13.75
C GLU A 235 -24.96 -14.18 15.25
N ILE A 236 -23.83 -14.16 15.96
CA ILE A 236 -23.79 -14.40 17.41
C ILE A 236 -24.44 -13.23 18.17
N GLU A 237 -24.20 -11.99 17.73
CA GLU A 237 -24.83 -10.80 18.35
C GLU A 237 -26.33 -10.71 18.06
N GLU A 238 -26.78 -11.12 16.87
CA GLU A 238 -28.20 -11.19 16.51
C GLU A 238 -28.93 -12.26 17.34
N GLU A 239 -28.34 -13.44 17.52
CA GLU A 239 -28.90 -14.51 18.35
C GLU A 239 -28.94 -14.13 19.85
N LEU A 240 -27.93 -13.42 20.37
CA LEU A 240 -27.91 -12.94 21.75
C LEU A 240 -28.92 -11.80 22.02
N ASN A 241 -29.37 -11.09 20.97
CA ASN A 241 -30.34 -10.00 21.08
C ASN A 241 -31.79 -10.46 20.85
N ILE A 242 -32.04 -11.77 20.72
CA ILE A 242 -33.41 -12.29 20.62
C ILE A 242 -34.17 -11.94 21.91
N PRO A 243 -35.28 -11.18 21.82
CA PRO A 243 -36.02 -10.77 23.01
C PRO A 243 -36.67 -11.99 23.66
N VAL A 244 -36.28 -12.27 24.90
CA VAL A 244 -36.88 -13.32 25.72
C VAL A 244 -38.22 -12.82 26.26
N SER A 245 -39.33 -13.45 25.85
CA SER A 245 -40.64 -13.10 26.38
C SER A 245 -40.87 -13.72 27.77
N PRO A 246 -41.73 -13.13 28.63
CA PRO A 246 -42.10 -13.74 29.91
C PRO A 246 -42.66 -15.16 29.76
N GLU A 247 -43.32 -15.46 28.63
CA GLU A 247 -43.82 -16.78 28.29
C GLU A 247 -42.68 -17.79 28.05
N ASP A 248 -41.55 -17.35 27.48
CA ASP A 248 -40.39 -18.20 27.22
C ASP A 248 -39.65 -18.58 28.51
N ILE A 249 -39.64 -17.68 29.52
CA ILE A 249 -39.10 -17.97 30.87
C ILE A 249 -39.93 -19.07 31.55
N ILE A 250 -41.26 -19.03 31.39
CA ILE A 250 -42.17 -20.02 31.97
C ILE A 250 -42.15 -21.34 31.18
N ALA A 251 -41.65 -21.34 29.94
CA ALA A 251 -41.67 -22.51 29.05
C ALA A 251 -40.96 -23.73 29.64
N VAL A 252 -39.90 -23.52 30.45
CA VAL A 252 -39.17 -24.58 31.15
C VAL A 252 -40.12 -25.41 32.04
N SER A 253 -41.07 -24.77 32.72
CA SER A 253 -42.03 -25.45 33.60
C SER A 253 -43.07 -26.31 32.87
N LYS A 254 -43.18 -26.15 31.54
CA LYS A 254 -44.19 -26.80 30.69
C LYS A 254 -43.59 -27.78 29.68
N LEU A 255 -42.29 -28.05 29.75
CA LEU A 255 -41.64 -29.03 28.88
C LEU A 255 -42.20 -30.43 29.15
N ASN A 256 -42.44 -31.20 28.10
CA ASN A 256 -42.77 -32.60 28.24
C ASN A 256 -41.54 -33.41 28.69
N THR A 257 -41.74 -34.68 29.05
CA THR A 257 -40.68 -35.54 29.61
C THR A 257 -39.43 -35.62 28.72
N CYS A 258 -39.60 -35.82 27.41
CA CYS A 258 -38.47 -35.94 26.48
C CYS A 258 -37.75 -34.60 26.26
N GLN A 259 -38.51 -33.49 26.20
CA GLN A 259 -37.94 -32.15 26.08
C GLN A 259 -37.15 -31.76 27.34
N MET A 260 -37.69 -32.10 28.52
CA MET A 260 -37.05 -31.84 29.81
C MET A 260 -35.75 -32.64 29.97
N GLU A 261 -35.72 -33.88 29.50
CA GLU A 261 -34.49 -34.68 29.47
C GLU A 261 -33.40 -34.03 28.61
N ALA A 262 -33.75 -33.65 27.36
CA ALA A 262 -32.83 -32.94 26.48
C ALA A 262 -32.36 -31.59 27.07
N TYR A 263 -33.28 -30.83 27.68
CA TYR A 263 -32.99 -29.57 28.35
C TYR A 263 -31.95 -29.75 29.45
N ASN A 264 -32.14 -30.72 30.35
CA ASN A 264 -31.24 -30.95 31.48
C ASN A 264 -29.83 -31.34 31.03
N ILE A 265 -29.71 -32.20 30.00
CA ILE A 265 -28.42 -32.61 29.44
C ILE A 265 -27.68 -31.39 28.87
N ILE A 266 -28.36 -30.57 28.06
CA ILE A 266 -27.75 -29.40 27.43
C ILE A 266 -27.34 -28.38 28.50
N MET A 267 -28.23 -28.06 29.44
CA MET A 267 -27.96 -27.08 30.49
C MET A 267 -26.84 -27.53 31.43
N GLN A 268 -26.70 -28.83 31.70
CA GLN A 268 -25.57 -29.34 32.47
C GLN A 268 -24.23 -29.03 31.78
N TYR A 269 -24.13 -29.23 30.47
CA TYR A 269 -22.91 -28.90 29.72
C TYR A 269 -22.60 -27.41 29.71
N VAL A 270 -23.65 -26.57 29.63
CA VAL A 270 -23.53 -25.11 29.72
C VAL A 270 -23.02 -24.69 31.10
N HIS A 271 -23.63 -25.19 32.18
CA HIS A 271 -23.20 -24.89 33.55
C HIS A 271 -21.78 -25.37 33.84
N ASP A 272 -21.39 -26.53 33.31
CA ASP A 272 -20.05 -27.09 33.44
C ASP A 272 -19.01 -26.44 32.51
N GLN A 273 -19.42 -25.50 31.65
CA GLN A 273 -18.58 -24.87 30.60
C GLN A 273 -17.84 -25.89 29.71
N LYS A 274 -18.52 -27.00 29.38
CA LYS A 274 -17.96 -28.07 28.55
C LYS A 274 -18.30 -27.85 27.08
N PRO A 275 -17.32 -27.92 26.16
CA PRO A 275 -17.60 -27.82 24.72
C PRO A 275 -18.38 -29.04 24.24
N ALA A 276 -19.54 -28.82 23.60
CA ALA A 276 -20.36 -29.87 23.01
C ALA A 276 -21.23 -29.33 21.86
N SER A 277 -21.71 -30.22 20.99
CA SER A 277 -22.68 -29.93 19.95
C SER A 277 -23.84 -30.93 20.05
N PHE A 278 -25.06 -30.43 20.04
CA PHE A 278 -26.28 -31.23 20.23
C PHE A 278 -27.18 -31.12 19.00
N PHE A 279 -27.74 -32.25 18.58
CA PHE A 279 -28.74 -32.32 17.53
C PHE A 279 -30.07 -32.75 18.15
N ILE A 280 -31.08 -31.89 18.06
CA ILE A 280 -32.43 -32.19 18.56
C ILE A 280 -33.27 -32.71 17.40
N ASP A 281 -33.55 -34.01 17.41
CA ASP A 281 -34.40 -34.66 16.43
C ASP A 281 -35.79 -34.98 16.99
N GLY A 282 -36.80 -34.88 16.14
CA GLY A 282 -38.18 -35.20 16.50
C GLY A 282 -39.12 -35.00 15.31
N PRO A 283 -40.20 -35.79 15.18
CA PRO A 283 -41.21 -35.61 14.16
C PRO A 283 -41.84 -34.20 14.14
N GLY A 284 -42.52 -33.84 13.05
CA GLY A 284 -43.30 -32.60 12.98
C GLY A 284 -44.35 -32.52 14.11
N GLY A 285 -44.51 -31.35 14.73
CA GLY A 285 -45.48 -31.14 15.81
C GLY A 285 -45.01 -31.52 17.22
N THR A 286 -43.79 -32.04 17.40
CA THR A 286 -43.25 -32.43 18.73
C THR A 286 -42.70 -31.27 19.58
N GLY A 287 -42.86 -30.03 19.12
CA GLY A 287 -42.48 -28.84 19.90
C GLY A 287 -40.98 -28.57 19.99
N LYS A 288 -40.16 -29.00 19.03
CA LYS A 288 -38.71 -28.68 18.98
C LYS A 288 -38.41 -27.19 19.15
N THR A 289 -39.16 -26.34 18.45
CA THR A 289 -39.04 -24.88 18.56
C THR A 289 -39.37 -24.37 19.96
N TYR A 290 -40.28 -25.05 20.68
CA TYR A 290 -40.62 -24.72 22.06
C TYR A 290 -39.44 -24.99 23.01
N LEU A 291 -38.74 -26.10 22.79
CA LEU A 291 -37.52 -26.43 23.54
C LEU A 291 -36.38 -25.43 23.26
N TYR A 292 -36.17 -25.01 22.01
CA TYR A 292 -35.17 -23.98 21.68
C TYR A 292 -35.42 -22.66 22.41
N LYS A 293 -36.68 -22.22 22.50
CA LYS A 293 -37.05 -21.01 23.25
C LYS A 293 -36.76 -21.13 24.74
N ALA A 294 -37.08 -22.27 25.36
CA ALA A 294 -36.81 -22.52 26.76
C ALA A 294 -35.29 -22.53 27.07
N LEU A 295 -34.48 -23.10 26.17
CA LEU A 295 -33.02 -23.05 26.27
C LEU A 295 -32.51 -21.61 26.19
N LEU A 296 -32.87 -20.87 25.14
CA LEU A 296 -32.44 -19.47 24.95
C LEU A 296 -32.89 -18.52 26.06
N ALA A 297 -34.04 -18.79 26.70
CA ALA A 297 -34.52 -17.98 27.82
C ALA A 297 -33.69 -18.15 29.11
N THR A 298 -32.84 -19.17 29.20
CA THR A 298 -32.11 -19.54 30.43
C THR A 298 -30.63 -19.18 30.38
N VAL A 299 -30.04 -19.01 29.18
CA VAL A 299 -28.62 -18.70 28.97
C VAL A 299 -28.37 -17.21 28.80
#